data_AF-A0A9W4XBS7-F1
#
_entry.id   AF-A0A9W4XBS7-F1
#
_cell.length_a   1.000
_cell.length_b   1.000
_cell.length_c   1.000
_cell.angle_alpha   90.00
_cell.angle_beta   90.00
_cell.angle_gamma   90.00
#
_symmetry.space_group_name_H-M   'P 1'
#
loop_
_entity.id
_entity.type
_entity.pdbx_description
1 polymer ?
#
loop_
_entity_poly.entity_id
_entity_poly.type
_entity_poly.pdbx_seq_one_letter_code
_entity_poly.pdbx_strand_id
1 'polypeptide(L)'
;MESTQGENNETVPKNGDIYNGSTERDQLESEFKQVLHSSNGLKDKSNLNEIISTFDKLIKLQYEIDGILEYPNTWWAIDLLLYPVFTSKFEYHFISHSQTNKLSKPEWPLEFTESFLEENISFLQFIVDDSLSKFDLIGAFEIITSLLASLRSKFINSIENINNSQKQGRLLSHLIHELNNFDLRISNKYKYNHSLTSDILLSNDSIVQNIIKFELDMSLNRFHEITNANEAYQIDVDYKGEPGSVRPSYSSYGISKLITILNGKVKELKLVKYQLKYLSKIQMHILETYYESIQESNDDNIKYIKLVQAIDLLDSLKDVDVSKYRDDGNIGDFRGEYDHKLNQLTNYDIKSLLIRLQNI
;
A
#
# COMPACT_ATOMS: atom_id res chain seq x y z
N MET A 1 44.04 29.34 -54.24
CA MET A 1 45.11 28.43 -54.69
C MET A 1 45.43 27.53 -53.52
N GLU A 2 45.32 26.21 -53.75
CA GLU A 2 45.75 25.08 -52.89
C GLU A 2 45.05 24.93 -51.52
N SER A 3 44.20 23.91 -51.35
CA SER A 3 44.49 22.50 -50.93
C SER A 3 44.14 22.39 -49.43
N THR A 4 43.47 21.39 -48.86
CA THR A 4 43.44 19.92 -48.99
C THR A 4 42.12 19.40 -48.38
N GLN A 5 41.32 18.59 -49.07
CA GLN A 5 41.20 17.12 -48.95
C GLN A 5 41.11 16.54 -47.52
N GLY A 6 40.06 15.74 -47.31
CA GLY A 6 39.84 14.86 -46.17
C GLY A 6 38.56 14.04 -46.35
N GLU A 7 38.57 13.12 -47.32
CA GLU A 7 37.58 12.02 -47.40
C GLU A 7 37.74 11.13 -46.17
N ASN A 8 36.71 11.04 -45.33
CA ASN A 8 36.57 9.97 -44.35
C ASN A 8 35.43 9.05 -44.79
N ASN A 9 35.83 7.87 -45.25
CA ASN A 9 34.99 6.70 -45.43
C ASN A 9 34.44 6.26 -44.06
N GLU A 10 33.20 6.60 -43.75
CA GLU A 10 32.43 5.88 -42.75
C GLU A 10 31.87 4.61 -43.37
N THR A 11 32.39 3.48 -42.89
CA THR A 11 31.86 2.15 -43.11
C THR A 11 30.42 2.07 -42.60
N VAL A 12 29.48 2.08 -43.54
CA VAL A 12 28.08 1.71 -43.31
C VAL A 12 28.03 0.27 -42.77
N PRO A 13 27.42 0.01 -41.60
CA PRO A 13 27.16 -1.36 -41.16
C PRO A 13 26.14 -1.98 -42.11
N LYS A 14 26.48 -3.16 -42.66
CA LYS A 14 25.57 -3.94 -43.49
C LYS A 14 24.33 -4.31 -42.69
N ASN A 15 23.18 -3.81 -43.12
CA ASN A 15 21.87 -4.37 -42.79
C ASN A 15 21.84 -5.84 -43.24
N GLY A 16 21.95 -6.77 -42.29
CA GLY A 16 21.97 -8.21 -42.58
C GLY A 16 21.38 -9.12 -41.51
N ASP A 17 21.38 -8.75 -40.22
CA ASP A 17 21.20 -9.75 -39.15
C ASP A 17 19.92 -9.61 -38.32
N ILE A 18 19.01 -8.68 -38.63
CA ILE A 18 17.79 -8.45 -37.82
C ILE A 18 16.61 -9.37 -38.25
N TYR A 19 16.72 -10.10 -39.37
CA TYR A 19 15.59 -10.82 -39.96
C TYR A 19 15.52 -12.34 -39.68
N ASN A 20 16.54 -12.96 -39.07
CA ASN A 20 16.57 -14.41 -38.91
C ASN A 20 15.87 -14.89 -37.61
N GLY A 21 15.99 -14.14 -36.52
CA GLY A 21 15.48 -14.54 -35.20
C GLY A 21 13.95 -14.57 -35.09
N SER A 22 13.24 -13.68 -35.79
CA SER A 22 11.76 -13.69 -35.81
C SER A 22 11.22 -14.94 -36.51
N THR A 23 11.83 -15.35 -37.62
CA THR A 23 11.38 -16.51 -38.40
C THR A 23 11.67 -17.83 -37.67
N GLU A 24 12.84 -17.93 -37.03
CA GLU A 24 13.20 -19.10 -36.22
C GLU A 24 12.31 -19.23 -34.98
N ARG A 25 12.04 -18.11 -34.29
CA ARG A 25 11.09 -18.06 -33.17
C ARG A 25 9.71 -18.57 -33.60
N ASP A 26 9.13 -18.01 -34.66
CA ASP A 26 7.77 -18.38 -35.10
C ASP A 26 7.67 -19.87 -35.45
N GLN A 27 8.72 -20.43 -36.06
CA GLN A 27 8.80 -21.86 -36.38
C GLN A 27 8.83 -22.72 -35.11
N LEU A 28 9.69 -22.39 -34.14
CA LEU A 28 9.80 -23.13 -32.88
C LEU A 28 8.54 -23.00 -32.02
N GLU A 29 7.90 -21.83 -31.98
CA GLU A 29 6.63 -21.65 -31.29
C GLU A 29 5.53 -22.54 -31.91
N SER A 30 5.49 -22.61 -33.24
CA SER A 30 4.53 -23.46 -33.96
C SER A 30 4.77 -24.95 -33.71
N GLU A 31 6.03 -25.40 -33.76
CA GLU A 31 6.45 -26.76 -33.39
C GLU A 31 5.98 -27.06 -31.96
N PHE A 32 6.28 -26.19 -31.00
CA PHE A 32 5.95 -26.42 -29.61
C PHE A 32 4.44 -26.49 -29.37
N LYS A 33 3.66 -25.61 -30.01
CA LYS A 33 2.19 -25.64 -29.95
C LYS A 33 1.63 -26.96 -30.49
N GLN A 34 2.20 -27.52 -31.56
CA GLN A 34 1.78 -28.80 -32.13
C GLN A 34 2.07 -29.98 -31.18
N VAL A 35 3.26 -29.99 -30.57
CA VAL A 35 3.64 -31.01 -29.59
C VAL A 35 2.72 -30.95 -28.36
N LEU A 36 2.45 -29.75 -27.84
CA LEU A 36 1.54 -29.54 -26.72
C LEU A 36 0.11 -29.99 -27.06
N HIS A 37 -0.39 -29.68 -28.26
CA HIS A 37 -1.70 -30.14 -28.71
C HIS A 37 -1.76 -31.67 -28.78
N SER A 38 -0.72 -32.32 -29.29
CA SER A 38 -0.62 -33.77 -29.40
C SER A 38 -0.56 -34.46 -28.02
N SER A 39 -0.03 -33.78 -27.01
CA SER A 39 -0.04 -34.21 -25.60
C SER A 39 -1.34 -33.91 -24.84
N ASN A 40 -2.37 -33.38 -25.51
CA ASN A 40 -3.60 -32.88 -24.88
C ASN A 40 -3.33 -31.89 -23.74
N GLY A 41 -2.40 -30.95 -23.97
CA GLY A 41 -2.01 -29.95 -22.97
C GLY A 41 -1.40 -30.54 -21.71
N LEU A 42 -0.41 -31.44 -21.86
CA LEU A 42 0.32 -32.12 -20.78
C LEU A 42 -0.44 -33.22 -20.03
N LYS A 43 -1.66 -33.57 -20.44
CA LYS A 43 -2.41 -34.70 -19.86
C LYS A 43 -1.85 -36.05 -20.30
N ASP A 44 -1.39 -36.15 -21.54
CA ASP A 44 -0.68 -37.31 -22.04
C ASP A 44 0.84 -37.12 -21.89
N LYS A 45 1.47 -38.09 -21.22
CA LYS A 45 2.90 -38.08 -20.90
C LYS A 45 3.76 -38.72 -21.99
N SER A 46 3.15 -39.30 -23.04
CA SER A 46 3.85 -39.97 -24.14
C SER A 46 4.87 -39.08 -24.85
N ASN A 47 4.59 -37.77 -24.98
CA ASN A 47 5.43 -36.82 -25.71
C ASN A 47 6.34 -35.95 -24.82
N LEU A 48 6.55 -36.32 -23.55
CA LEU A 48 7.32 -35.49 -22.60
C LEU A 48 8.73 -35.16 -23.09
N ASN A 49 9.44 -36.12 -23.69
CA ASN A 49 10.80 -35.88 -24.19
C ASN A 49 10.82 -34.85 -25.33
N GLU A 50 9.80 -34.86 -26.19
CA GLU A 50 9.68 -33.90 -27.28
C GLU A 50 9.33 -32.51 -26.74
N ILE A 51 8.44 -32.43 -25.74
CA ILE A 51 8.11 -31.19 -25.02
C ILE A 51 9.37 -30.57 -24.42
N ILE A 52 10.14 -31.34 -23.64
CA ILE A 52 11.38 -30.88 -22.98
C ILE A 52 12.39 -30.42 -24.04
N SER A 53 12.55 -31.18 -25.13
CA SER A 53 13.48 -30.84 -26.22
C SER A 53 13.12 -29.51 -26.90
N THR A 54 11.86 -29.32 -27.30
CA THR A 54 11.45 -28.08 -27.98
C THR A 54 11.38 -26.90 -27.01
N PHE A 55 11.06 -27.13 -25.73
CA PHE A 55 11.17 -26.14 -24.66
C PHE A 55 12.62 -25.63 -24.52
N ASP A 56 13.60 -26.54 -24.45
CA ASP A 56 15.03 -26.21 -24.34
C ASP A 56 15.51 -25.34 -25.52
N LYS A 57 15.06 -25.63 -26.75
CA LYS A 57 15.37 -24.82 -27.93
C LYS A 57 14.85 -23.39 -27.80
N LEU A 58 13.59 -23.23 -27.36
CA LEU A 58 12.98 -21.91 -27.19
C LEU A 58 13.65 -21.08 -26.09
N ILE A 59 13.99 -21.70 -24.95
CA ILE A 59 14.73 -21.02 -23.87
C ILE A 59 16.10 -20.56 -24.37
N LYS A 60 16.85 -21.43 -25.05
CA LYS A 60 18.16 -21.08 -25.62
C LYS A 60 18.07 -19.91 -26.58
N LEU A 61 17.13 -19.96 -27.53
CA LEU A 61 16.95 -18.90 -28.52
C LEU A 61 16.61 -17.55 -27.84
N GLN A 62 15.66 -17.55 -26.91
CA GLN A 62 15.30 -16.30 -26.22
C GLN A 62 16.46 -15.78 -25.36
N TYR A 63 17.21 -16.65 -24.68
CA TYR A 63 18.38 -16.24 -23.91
C TYR A 63 19.48 -15.64 -24.81
N GLU A 64 19.70 -16.18 -26.00
CA GLU A 64 20.66 -15.62 -26.96
C GLU A 64 20.25 -14.24 -27.46
N ILE A 65 18.96 -13.96 -27.54
CA ILE A 65 18.41 -12.67 -28.00
C ILE A 65 18.36 -11.64 -26.87
N ASP A 66 17.75 -12.00 -25.74
CA ASP A 66 17.37 -11.06 -24.67
C ASP A 66 18.26 -11.18 -23.42
N GLY A 67 19.03 -12.26 -23.29
CA GLY A 67 19.78 -12.58 -22.06
C GLY A 67 18.86 -13.06 -20.93
N ILE A 68 19.24 -12.75 -19.68
CA ILE A 68 18.41 -13.01 -18.51
C ILE A 68 17.29 -11.97 -18.47
N LEU A 69 16.04 -12.45 -18.43
CA LEU A 69 14.87 -11.60 -18.35
C LEU A 69 14.69 -11.03 -16.93
N GLU A 70 14.39 -9.75 -16.84
CA GLU A 70 13.95 -9.12 -15.59
C GLU A 70 12.42 -9.12 -15.50
N TYR A 71 11.90 -9.40 -14.31
CA TYR A 71 10.48 -9.22 -14.00
C TYR A 71 10.01 -7.80 -14.41
N PRO A 72 8.88 -7.65 -15.13
CA PRO A 72 7.82 -8.62 -15.33
C PRO A 72 7.88 -9.40 -16.65
N ASN A 73 9.02 -9.43 -17.35
CA ASN A 73 9.15 -10.13 -18.63
C ASN A 73 9.16 -11.66 -18.42
N THR A 74 8.65 -12.39 -19.41
CA THR A 74 8.40 -13.83 -19.34
C THR A 74 9.09 -14.59 -20.48
N TRP A 75 9.34 -15.87 -20.24
CA TRP A 75 9.89 -16.77 -21.25
C TRP A 75 8.79 -17.30 -22.17
N TRP A 76 8.98 -17.20 -23.50
CA TRP A 76 8.01 -17.65 -24.49
C TRP A 76 7.64 -19.12 -24.30
N ALA A 77 8.64 -19.97 -24.01
CA ALA A 77 8.42 -21.39 -23.79
C ALA A 77 7.53 -21.66 -22.56
N ILE A 78 7.67 -20.86 -21.50
CA ILE A 78 6.86 -21.00 -20.28
C ILE A 78 5.42 -20.54 -20.55
N ASP A 79 5.25 -19.40 -21.21
CA ASP A 79 3.93 -18.87 -21.56
C ASP A 79 3.14 -19.88 -22.42
N LEU A 80 3.82 -20.49 -23.42
CA LEU A 80 3.23 -21.53 -24.27
C LEU A 80 2.90 -22.80 -23.49
N LEU A 81 3.79 -23.23 -22.59
CA LEU A 81 3.57 -24.41 -21.74
C LEU A 81 2.36 -24.22 -20.81
N LEU A 82 2.20 -23.03 -20.23
CA LEU A 82 1.13 -22.70 -19.30
C LEU A 82 -0.20 -22.41 -19.99
N TYR A 83 -0.20 -22.00 -21.25
CA TYR A 83 -1.41 -21.64 -21.98
C TYR A 83 -2.55 -22.66 -21.94
N PRO A 84 -2.33 -23.95 -22.30
CA PRO A 84 -3.41 -24.95 -22.32
C PRO A 84 -3.86 -25.39 -20.92
N VAL A 85 -3.03 -25.25 -19.90
CA VAL A 85 -3.31 -25.76 -18.55
C VAL A 85 -3.85 -24.70 -17.60
N PHE A 86 -3.43 -23.45 -17.78
CA PHE A 86 -3.74 -22.30 -16.92
C PHE A 86 -4.32 -21.12 -17.71
N THR A 87 -3.55 -20.50 -18.61
CA THR A 87 -3.85 -19.16 -19.14
C THR A 87 -5.20 -19.11 -19.83
N SER A 88 -5.48 -20.06 -20.72
CA SER A 88 -6.78 -20.14 -21.42
C SER A 88 -7.99 -20.20 -20.47
N LYS A 89 -7.87 -20.94 -19.35
CA LYS A 89 -8.93 -21.03 -18.33
C LYS A 89 -9.00 -19.74 -17.51
N PHE A 90 -7.85 -19.17 -17.16
CA PHE A 90 -7.78 -17.91 -16.44
C PHE A 90 -8.45 -16.78 -17.24
N GLU A 91 -8.12 -16.65 -18.52
CA GLU A 91 -8.73 -15.67 -19.44
C GLU A 91 -10.24 -15.85 -19.55
N TYR A 92 -10.68 -17.10 -19.73
CA TYR A 92 -12.11 -17.42 -19.76
C TYR A 92 -12.82 -16.99 -18.48
N HIS A 93 -12.28 -17.34 -17.31
CA HIS A 93 -12.94 -17.06 -16.02
C HIS A 93 -12.80 -15.63 -15.54
N PHE A 94 -11.70 -14.93 -15.83
CA PHE A 94 -11.39 -13.66 -15.15
C PHE A 94 -11.19 -12.48 -16.08
N ILE A 95 -11.04 -12.70 -17.39
CA ILE A 95 -10.88 -11.61 -18.37
C ILE A 95 -12.14 -11.45 -19.23
N SER A 96 -12.74 -12.56 -19.67
CA SER A 96 -13.94 -12.53 -20.49
C SER A 96 -15.18 -11.99 -19.73
N HIS A 97 -16.31 -11.82 -20.43
CA HIS A 97 -17.61 -11.44 -19.86
C HIS A 97 -18.27 -12.60 -19.07
N SER A 98 -17.48 -13.31 -18.28
CA SER A 98 -17.93 -14.41 -17.44
C SER A 98 -18.58 -13.86 -16.15
N GLN A 99 -19.40 -14.68 -15.50
CA GLN A 99 -19.96 -14.34 -14.19
C GLN A 99 -18.90 -14.28 -13.08
N THR A 100 -17.73 -14.89 -13.29
CA THR A 100 -16.63 -14.97 -12.32
C THR A 100 -15.71 -13.74 -12.36
N ASN A 101 -15.80 -12.91 -13.40
CA ASN A 101 -15.07 -11.65 -13.51
C ASN A 101 -15.75 -10.54 -12.68
N LYS A 102 -15.55 -10.54 -11.35
CA LYS A 102 -16.16 -9.58 -10.43
C LYS A 102 -15.11 -8.71 -9.73
N LEU A 103 -15.23 -7.39 -9.87
CA LEU A 103 -14.39 -6.41 -9.14
C LEU A 103 -14.52 -6.50 -7.61
N SER A 104 -15.66 -6.99 -7.11
CA SER A 104 -15.90 -7.19 -5.68
C SER A 104 -15.32 -8.49 -5.12
N LYS A 105 -14.71 -9.31 -5.97
CA LYS A 105 -14.12 -10.60 -5.60
C LYS A 105 -12.71 -10.75 -6.16
N PRO A 106 -11.78 -9.83 -5.79
CA PRO A 106 -10.39 -9.91 -6.23
C PRO A 106 -9.67 -11.18 -5.73
N GLU A 107 -10.17 -11.81 -4.66
CA GLU A 107 -9.63 -13.06 -4.12
C GLU A 107 -9.74 -14.25 -5.09
N TRP A 108 -10.77 -14.31 -5.94
CA TRP A 108 -11.01 -15.46 -6.81
C TRP A 108 -9.90 -15.75 -7.84
N PRO A 109 -9.42 -14.78 -8.65
CA PRO A 109 -8.28 -15.02 -9.54
C PRO A 109 -6.98 -15.34 -8.78
N LEU A 110 -6.81 -14.82 -7.56
CA LEU A 110 -5.65 -15.09 -6.71
C LEU A 110 -5.67 -16.54 -6.19
N GLU A 111 -6.79 -16.96 -5.59
CA GLU A 111 -7.03 -18.33 -5.12
C GLU A 111 -6.92 -19.35 -6.25
N PHE A 112 -7.42 -19.03 -7.44
CA PHE A 112 -7.27 -19.87 -8.63
C PHE A 112 -5.80 -20.08 -8.99
N THR A 113 -4.99 -19.01 -8.93
CA THR A 113 -3.56 -19.07 -9.22
C THR A 113 -2.79 -19.84 -8.14
N GLU A 114 -3.13 -19.62 -6.87
CA GLU A 114 -2.54 -20.37 -5.75
C GLU A 114 -2.83 -21.86 -5.88
N SER A 115 -4.10 -22.23 -6.06
CA SER A 115 -4.53 -23.63 -6.21
C SER A 115 -3.82 -24.31 -7.38
N PHE A 116 -3.71 -23.61 -8.52
CA PHE A 116 -2.97 -24.11 -9.67
C PHE A 116 -1.51 -24.39 -9.33
N LEU A 117 -0.83 -23.48 -8.62
CA LEU A 117 0.54 -23.69 -8.17
C LEU A 117 0.63 -24.89 -7.21
N GLU A 118 -0.26 -25.02 -6.23
CA GLU A 118 -0.23 -26.14 -5.27
C GLU A 118 -0.34 -27.50 -5.97
N GLU A 119 -1.18 -27.59 -6.99
CA GLU A 119 -1.46 -28.83 -7.70
C GLU A 119 -0.40 -29.17 -8.75
N ASN A 120 0.19 -28.18 -9.42
CA ASN A 120 0.93 -28.40 -10.67
C ASN A 120 2.42 -28.05 -10.61
N ILE A 121 2.88 -27.27 -9.62
CA ILE A 121 4.25 -26.71 -9.64
C ILE A 121 5.33 -27.80 -9.73
N SER A 122 5.19 -28.90 -9.00
CA SER A 122 6.19 -29.98 -8.97
C SER A 122 6.34 -30.67 -10.33
N PHE A 123 5.23 -30.88 -11.05
CA PHE A 123 5.27 -31.48 -12.37
C PHE A 123 5.80 -30.52 -13.43
N LEU A 124 5.44 -29.24 -13.34
CA LEU A 124 5.97 -28.22 -14.25
C LEU A 124 7.48 -28.05 -14.06
N GLN A 125 7.96 -28.02 -12.81
CA GLN A 125 9.39 -27.99 -12.49
C GLN A 125 10.16 -29.15 -13.11
N PHE A 126 9.60 -30.36 -13.07
CA PHE A 126 10.19 -31.53 -13.74
C PHE A 126 10.41 -31.32 -15.25
N ILE A 127 9.56 -30.53 -15.90
CA ILE A 127 9.69 -30.22 -17.34
C ILE A 127 10.73 -29.12 -17.57
N VAL A 128 10.75 -28.09 -16.73
CA VAL A 128 11.46 -26.84 -17.04
C VAL A 128 12.86 -26.72 -16.39
N ASP A 129 13.09 -27.34 -15.23
CA ASP A 129 14.29 -27.08 -14.40
C ASP A 129 15.59 -27.48 -15.12
N ASP A 130 15.61 -28.60 -15.85
CA ASP A 130 16.81 -29.04 -16.58
C ASP A 130 17.23 -28.05 -17.68
N SER A 131 16.28 -27.34 -18.28
CA SER A 131 16.56 -26.36 -19.33
C SER A 131 16.96 -25.01 -18.73
N LEU A 132 16.28 -24.58 -17.67
CA LEU A 132 16.47 -23.28 -17.03
C LEU A 132 17.73 -23.23 -16.15
N SER A 133 18.07 -24.32 -15.47
CA SER A 133 19.25 -24.39 -14.60
C SER A 133 20.58 -24.21 -15.34
N LYS A 134 20.61 -24.44 -16.67
CA LYS A 134 21.76 -24.14 -17.53
C LYS A 134 22.13 -22.65 -17.57
N PHE A 135 21.19 -21.79 -17.18
CA PHE A 135 21.32 -20.33 -17.14
C PHE A 135 21.18 -19.78 -15.71
N ASP A 136 21.36 -20.63 -14.70
CA ASP A 136 21.20 -20.28 -13.27
C ASP A 136 19.79 -19.78 -12.90
N LEU A 137 18.76 -20.19 -13.67
CA LEU A 137 17.36 -19.84 -13.43
C LEU A 137 16.64 -20.93 -12.63
N ILE A 138 15.71 -20.51 -11.77
CA ILE A 138 14.90 -21.41 -10.94
C ILE A 138 13.52 -21.55 -11.61
N GLY A 139 13.18 -22.74 -12.09
CA GLY A 139 11.95 -22.92 -12.87
C GLY A 139 10.67 -22.55 -12.13
N ALA A 140 10.61 -22.79 -10.82
CA ALA A 140 9.48 -22.33 -10.01
C ALA A 140 9.29 -20.81 -10.06
N PHE A 141 10.37 -20.02 -10.10
CA PHE A 141 10.29 -18.56 -10.14
C PHE A 141 9.84 -18.07 -11.50
N GLU A 142 10.32 -18.68 -12.57
CA GLU A 142 9.92 -18.33 -13.94
C GLU A 142 8.45 -18.70 -14.23
N ILE A 143 8.00 -19.85 -13.71
CA ILE A 143 6.58 -20.24 -13.75
C ILE A 143 5.73 -19.20 -12.99
N ILE A 144 6.10 -18.87 -11.75
CA ILE A 144 5.37 -17.87 -10.95
C ILE A 144 5.33 -16.53 -11.70
N THR A 145 6.45 -16.09 -12.27
CA THR A 145 6.54 -14.83 -13.05
C THR A 145 5.50 -14.80 -14.19
N SER A 146 5.40 -15.87 -14.98
CA SER A 146 4.42 -15.98 -16.06
C SER A 146 2.97 -15.96 -15.56
N LEU A 147 2.66 -16.64 -14.46
CA LEU A 147 1.33 -16.59 -13.85
C LEU A 147 1.00 -15.17 -13.34
N LEU A 148 1.97 -14.48 -12.73
CA LEU A 148 1.80 -13.11 -12.26
C LEU A 148 1.56 -12.13 -13.40
N ALA A 149 2.12 -12.34 -14.60
CA ALA A 149 1.88 -11.48 -15.76
C ALA A 149 0.40 -11.46 -16.17
N SER A 150 -0.29 -12.61 -16.09
CA SER A 150 -1.73 -12.71 -16.33
C SER A 150 -2.55 -11.94 -15.28
N LEU A 151 -2.20 -12.10 -14.00
CA LEU A 151 -2.84 -11.37 -12.90
C LEU A 151 -2.59 -9.86 -13.01
N ARG A 152 -1.37 -9.45 -13.32
CA ARG A 152 -0.97 -8.05 -13.51
C ARG A 152 -1.85 -7.37 -14.53
N SER A 153 -1.96 -7.95 -15.72
CA SER A 153 -2.79 -7.42 -16.81
C SER A 153 -4.25 -7.31 -16.39
N LYS A 154 -4.78 -8.35 -15.71
CA LYS A 154 -6.14 -8.37 -15.17
C LYS A 154 -6.38 -7.22 -14.18
N PHE A 155 -5.50 -7.01 -13.22
CA PHE A 155 -5.71 -6.05 -12.15
C PHE A 155 -5.42 -4.62 -12.56
N ILE A 156 -4.44 -4.37 -13.43
CA ILE A 156 -4.25 -3.04 -14.04
C ILE A 156 -5.54 -2.62 -14.77
N ASN A 157 -6.05 -3.49 -15.66
CA ASN A 157 -7.31 -3.23 -16.35
C ASN A 157 -8.48 -3.04 -15.37
N SER A 158 -8.51 -3.81 -14.27
CA SER A 158 -9.57 -3.69 -13.27
C SER A 158 -9.50 -2.35 -12.54
N ILE A 159 -8.31 -1.87 -12.21
CA ILE A 159 -8.07 -0.59 -11.52
C ILE A 159 -8.37 0.59 -12.43
N GLU A 160 -7.96 0.54 -13.70
CA GLU A 160 -8.24 1.62 -14.67
C GLU A 160 -9.73 1.81 -14.92
N ASN A 161 -10.54 0.76 -14.74
CA ASN A 161 -12.00 0.82 -14.84
C ASN A 161 -12.70 1.30 -13.55
N ILE A 162 -11.97 1.52 -12.45
CA ILE A 162 -12.51 2.09 -11.20
C ILE A 162 -12.64 3.61 -11.37
N ASN A 163 -13.88 4.09 -11.31
CA ASN A 163 -14.24 5.50 -11.28
C ASN A 163 -14.16 6.10 -9.86
N ASN A 164 -14.39 7.41 -9.79
CA ASN A 164 -14.18 8.17 -8.55
C ASN A 164 -15.29 8.07 -7.48
N SER A 165 -16.04 6.97 -7.40
CA SER A 165 -17.11 6.82 -6.41
C SER A 165 -16.66 6.16 -5.10
N GLN A 166 -17.26 6.54 -3.97
CA GLN A 166 -16.92 6.01 -2.64
C GLN A 166 -17.06 4.47 -2.55
N LYS A 167 -18.09 3.90 -3.18
CA LYS A 167 -18.27 2.44 -3.25
C LYS A 167 -17.06 1.77 -3.92
N GLN A 168 -16.55 2.37 -4.98
CA GLN A 168 -15.43 1.84 -5.74
C GLN A 168 -14.08 2.08 -5.04
N GLY A 169 -13.95 3.15 -4.25
CA GLY A 169 -12.82 3.32 -3.32
C GLY A 169 -12.69 2.17 -2.32
N ARG A 170 -13.80 1.69 -1.75
CA ARG A 170 -13.77 0.50 -0.86
C ARG A 170 -13.32 -0.77 -1.58
N LEU A 171 -13.76 -0.96 -2.83
CA LEU A 171 -13.34 -2.10 -3.66
C LEU A 171 -11.84 -2.04 -3.96
N LEU A 172 -11.32 -0.85 -4.22
CA LEU A 172 -9.90 -0.64 -4.46
C LEU A 172 -9.06 -0.96 -3.23
N SER A 173 -9.46 -0.49 -2.03
CA SER A 173 -8.80 -0.86 -0.78
C SER A 173 -8.82 -2.36 -0.52
N HIS A 174 -9.95 -3.02 -0.79
CA HIS A 174 -10.06 -4.47 -0.66
C HIS A 174 -9.13 -5.19 -1.65
N LEU A 175 -9.09 -4.76 -2.91
CA LEU A 175 -8.17 -5.30 -3.91
C LEU A 175 -6.70 -5.19 -3.46
N ILE A 176 -6.24 -4.02 -3.02
CA ILE A 176 -4.86 -3.83 -2.57
C ILE A 176 -4.54 -4.72 -1.37
N HIS A 177 -5.49 -4.89 -0.45
CA HIS A 177 -5.33 -5.80 0.68
C HIS A 177 -5.15 -7.26 0.24
N GLU A 178 -6.01 -7.74 -0.66
CA GLU A 178 -5.91 -9.13 -1.16
C GLU A 178 -4.62 -9.36 -1.95
N LEU A 179 -4.21 -8.41 -2.80
CA LEU A 179 -2.94 -8.47 -3.53
C LEU A 179 -1.74 -8.57 -2.58
N ASN A 180 -1.74 -7.77 -1.52
CA ASN A 180 -0.65 -7.78 -0.56
C ASN A 180 -0.60 -9.11 0.23
N ASN A 181 -1.75 -9.62 0.66
CA ASN A 181 -1.85 -10.91 1.32
C ASN A 181 -1.37 -12.04 0.42
N PHE A 182 -1.75 -12.01 -0.86
CA PHE A 182 -1.28 -12.96 -1.87
C PHE A 182 0.24 -12.90 -2.04
N ASP A 183 0.83 -11.71 -2.18
CA ASP A 183 2.28 -11.53 -2.28
C ASP A 183 3.01 -12.14 -1.07
N LEU A 184 2.48 -11.94 0.15
CA LEU A 184 3.01 -12.56 1.36
C LEU A 184 2.95 -14.09 1.31
N ARG A 185 1.81 -14.66 0.86
CA ARG A 185 1.66 -16.12 0.74
C ARG A 185 2.62 -16.71 -0.29
N ILE A 186 2.71 -16.12 -1.47
CA ILE A 186 3.64 -16.55 -2.54
C ILE A 186 5.09 -16.45 -2.06
N SER A 187 5.47 -15.33 -1.44
CA SER A 187 6.83 -15.12 -0.94
C SER A 187 7.18 -16.08 0.20
N ASN A 188 6.27 -16.32 1.14
CA ASN A 188 6.49 -17.24 2.26
C ASN A 188 6.63 -18.70 1.80
N LYS A 189 5.77 -19.13 0.88
CA LYS A 189 5.70 -20.52 0.39
C LYS A 189 6.82 -20.85 -0.58
N TYR A 190 7.05 -20.00 -1.58
CA TYR A 190 7.97 -20.29 -2.68
C TYR A 190 9.31 -19.55 -2.57
N LYS A 191 9.48 -18.65 -1.59
CA LYS A 191 10.68 -17.76 -1.49
C LYS A 191 10.86 -16.84 -2.69
N TYR A 192 9.77 -16.58 -3.41
CA TYR A 192 9.73 -15.66 -4.53
C TYR A 192 9.73 -14.20 -4.03
N ASN A 193 10.58 -13.37 -4.63
CA ASN A 193 10.90 -12.04 -4.09
C ASN A 193 10.11 -10.89 -4.74
N HIS A 194 9.66 -11.04 -5.99
CA HIS A 194 8.86 -10.00 -6.64
C HIS A 194 7.45 -9.92 -6.03
N SER A 195 6.82 -8.75 -6.17
CA SER A 195 5.52 -8.43 -5.59
C SER A 195 4.62 -7.85 -6.66
N LEU A 196 3.51 -8.54 -6.92
CA LEU A 196 2.47 -8.10 -7.86
C LEU A 196 1.88 -6.77 -7.42
N THR A 197 1.66 -6.60 -6.11
CA THR A 197 1.15 -5.33 -5.54
C THR A 197 2.10 -4.18 -5.85
N SER A 198 3.40 -4.39 -5.62
CA SER A 198 4.40 -3.34 -5.82
C SER A 198 4.51 -2.96 -7.29
N ASP A 199 4.50 -3.93 -8.20
CA ASP A 199 4.51 -3.69 -9.65
C ASP A 199 3.29 -2.89 -10.09
N ILE A 200 2.08 -3.30 -9.69
CA ILE A 200 0.85 -2.57 -10.03
C ILE A 200 0.93 -1.12 -9.51
N LEU A 201 1.38 -0.91 -8.27
CA LEU A 201 1.51 0.44 -7.69
C LEU A 201 2.62 1.28 -8.36
N LEU A 202 3.66 0.65 -8.92
CA LEU A 202 4.73 1.34 -9.64
C LEU A 202 4.40 1.60 -11.11
N SER A 203 3.46 0.83 -11.69
CA SER A 203 3.11 0.94 -13.10
C SER A 203 2.49 2.28 -13.48
N ASN A 204 1.77 2.93 -12.55
CA ASN A 204 1.11 4.21 -12.82
C ASN A 204 0.96 5.05 -11.52
N ASP A 205 1.67 6.17 -11.42
CA ASP A 205 1.62 7.04 -10.24
C ASP A 205 0.21 7.64 -10.00
N SER A 206 -0.65 7.74 -11.03
CA SER A 206 -2.04 8.19 -10.87
C SER A 206 -2.91 7.19 -10.10
N ILE A 207 -2.65 5.89 -10.25
CA ILE A 207 -3.31 4.84 -9.47
C ILE A 207 -3.03 5.06 -7.99
N VAL A 208 -1.75 5.27 -7.64
CA VAL A 208 -1.34 5.53 -6.25
C VAL A 208 -2.00 6.79 -5.70
N GLN A 209 -2.05 7.87 -6.48
CA GLN A 209 -2.70 9.12 -6.05
C GLN A 209 -4.20 8.90 -5.79
N ASN A 210 -4.89 8.16 -6.65
CA ASN A 210 -6.30 7.85 -6.47
C ASN A 210 -6.53 7.00 -5.22
N ILE A 211 -5.73 5.95 -5.00
CA ILE A 211 -5.82 5.12 -3.79
C ILE A 211 -5.63 5.97 -2.53
N ILE A 212 -4.57 6.79 -2.48
CA ILE A 212 -4.28 7.65 -1.34
C ILE A 212 -5.42 8.63 -1.08
N LYS A 213 -6.01 9.22 -2.13
CA LYS A 213 -7.16 10.10 -2.01
C LYS A 213 -8.37 9.37 -1.42
N PHE A 214 -8.71 8.19 -1.92
CA PHE A 214 -9.84 7.41 -1.38
C PHE A 214 -9.64 7.02 0.07
N GLU A 215 -8.44 6.55 0.41
CA GLU A 215 -8.09 6.18 1.79
C GLU A 215 -8.14 7.40 2.71
N LEU A 216 -7.67 8.57 2.25
CA LEU A 216 -7.79 9.83 2.99
C LEU A 216 -9.26 10.19 3.24
N ASP A 217 -10.09 10.22 2.19
CA ASP A 217 -11.50 10.59 2.29
C ASP A 217 -12.26 9.63 3.24
N MET A 218 -12.00 8.33 3.16
CA MET A 218 -12.59 7.35 4.08
C MET A 218 -12.11 7.54 5.52
N SER A 219 -10.83 7.85 5.71
CA SER A 219 -10.26 8.07 7.03
C SER A 219 -10.76 9.36 7.66
N LEU A 220 -10.94 10.43 6.87
CA LEU A 220 -11.53 11.69 7.31
C LEU A 220 -13.00 11.53 7.70
N ASN A 221 -13.78 10.76 6.94
CA ASN A 221 -15.15 10.43 7.34
C ASN A 221 -15.17 9.76 8.73
N ARG A 222 -14.30 8.78 8.96
CA ARG A 222 -14.19 8.11 10.26
C ARG A 222 -13.67 9.04 11.36
N PHE A 223 -12.75 9.93 11.03
CA PHE A 223 -12.26 10.98 11.92
C PHE A 223 -13.43 11.88 12.37
N HIS A 224 -14.24 12.39 11.45
CA HIS A 224 -15.38 13.23 11.76
C HIS A 224 -16.45 12.52 12.59
N GLU A 225 -16.70 11.23 12.34
CA GLU A 225 -17.57 10.42 13.21
C GLU A 225 -17.08 10.39 14.67
N ILE A 226 -15.76 10.36 14.88
CA ILE A 226 -15.13 10.34 16.20
C ILE A 226 -15.15 11.73 16.85
N THR A 227 -14.78 12.78 16.10
CA THR A 227 -14.63 14.14 16.66
C THR A 227 -15.96 14.88 16.82
N ASN A 228 -16.96 14.55 16.00
CA ASN A 228 -18.28 15.22 16.05
C ASN A 228 -19.27 14.46 16.95
N ALA A 229 -18.85 13.38 17.61
CA ALA A 229 -19.66 12.72 18.62
C ALA A 229 -19.91 13.69 19.79
N ASN A 230 -21.12 13.68 20.36
CA ASN A 230 -21.49 14.60 21.45
C ASN A 230 -20.56 14.52 22.68
N GLU A 231 -20.00 13.34 22.93
CA GLU A 231 -19.09 13.05 24.03
C GLU A 231 -17.61 13.03 23.62
N ALA A 232 -17.28 13.39 22.38
CA ALA A 232 -15.94 13.31 21.81
C ALA A 232 -14.84 13.85 22.74
N TYR A 233 -15.04 15.04 23.30
CA TYR A 233 -14.03 15.70 24.15
C TYR A 233 -14.23 15.46 25.65
N GLN A 234 -15.18 14.60 26.03
CA GLN A 234 -15.38 14.20 27.42
C GLN A 234 -14.42 13.08 27.80
N ILE A 235 -14.00 13.06 29.07
CA ILE A 235 -13.16 11.99 29.62
C ILE A 235 -13.97 10.69 29.68
N ASP A 236 -13.40 9.60 29.16
CA ASP A 236 -13.99 8.27 29.26
C ASP A 236 -13.90 7.78 30.70
N VAL A 237 -15.02 7.88 31.42
CA VAL A 237 -15.11 7.50 32.84
C VAL A 237 -15.07 5.99 33.05
N ASP A 238 -15.42 5.22 32.02
CA ASP A 238 -15.49 3.77 32.03
C ASP A 238 -14.19 3.13 31.54
N TYR A 239 -13.20 3.94 31.14
CA TYR A 239 -11.90 3.46 30.71
C TYR A 239 -11.19 2.66 31.82
N LYS A 240 -11.00 1.36 31.57
CA LYS A 240 -10.29 0.42 32.44
C LYS A 240 -8.83 0.27 31.99
N GLY A 241 -8.03 1.30 32.24
CA GLY A 241 -6.58 1.28 32.02
C GLY A 241 -5.82 0.63 33.18
N GLU A 242 -4.50 0.52 33.02
CA GLU A 242 -3.61 0.09 34.10
C GLU A 242 -3.66 1.05 35.30
N PRO A 243 -3.44 0.57 36.55
CA PRO A 243 -3.36 1.43 37.72
C PRO A 243 -2.33 2.55 37.53
N GLY A 244 -2.75 3.81 37.69
CA GLY A 244 -1.90 4.99 37.49
C GLY A 244 -1.95 5.61 36.09
N SER A 245 -2.67 5.00 35.13
CA SER A 245 -2.88 5.59 33.82
C SER A 245 -3.87 6.76 33.84
N VAL A 246 -3.63 7.77 33.00
CA VAL A 246 -4.57 8.88 32.79
C VAL A 246 -5.70 8.41 31.87
N ARG A 247 -6.94 8.75 32.22
CA ARG A 247 -8.10 8.40 31.39
C ARG A 247 -8.11 9.28 30.13
N PRO A 248 -8.22 8.68 28.92
CA PRO A 248 -8.32 9.43 27.68
C PRO A 248 -9.71 10.08 27.55
N SER A 249 -9.84 11.06 26.65
CA SER A 249 -11.15 11.41 26.11
C SER A 249 -11.66 10.35 25.14
N TYR A 250 -12.97 10.27 24.92
CA TYR A 250 -13.56 9.35 23.93
C TYR A 250 -12.96 9.54 22.52
N SER A 251 -12.75 10.79 22.10
CA SER A 251 -12.12 11.11 20.82
C SER A 251 -10.67 10.66 20.76
N SER A 252 -9.86 10.94 21.79
CA SER A 252 -8.42 10.58 21.76
C SER A 252 -8.23 9.07 21.67
N TYR A 253 -9.06 8.30 22.38
CA TYR A 253 -9.09 6.85 22.27
C TYR A 253 -9.56 6.38 20.88
N GLY A 254 -10.61 7.00 20.33
CA GLY A 254 -11.10 6.72 18.98
C GLY A 254 -10.06 7.00 17.89
N ILE A 255 -9.37 8.14 17.96
CA ILE A 255 -8.31 8.51 17.02
C ILE A 255 -7.11 7.57 17.16
N SER A 256 -6.71 7.22 18.39
CA SER A 256 -5.65 6.21 18.60
C SER A 256 -5.98 4.88 17.93
N LYS A 257 -7.25 4.43 18.01
CA LYS A 257 -7.72 3.23 17.30
C LYS A 257 -7.68 3.41 15.79
N LEU A 258 -8.14 4.55 15.28
CA LEU A 258 -8.10 4.86 13.85
C LEU A 258 -6.66 4.78 13.32
N ILE A 259 -5.71 5.45 13.97
CA ILE A 259 -4.29 5.41 13.59
C ILE A 259 -3.73 3.98 13.65
N THR A 260 -4.11 3.19 14.66
CA THR A 260 -3.69 1.78 14.75
C THR A 260 -4.18 0.95 13.57
N ILE A 261 -5.44 1.14 13.16
CA ILE A 261 -6.03 0.47 11.99
C ILE A 261 -5.29 0.90 10.72
N LEU A 262 -5.03 2.19 10.54
CA LEU A 262 -4.31 2.74 9.38
C LEU A 262 -2.88 2.21 9.31
N ASN A 263 -2.18 2.11 10.45
CA ASN A 263 -0.86 1.49 10.53
C ASN A 263 -0.88 0.03 10.07
N GLY A 264 -1.89 -0.74 10.50
CA GLY A 264 -2.07 -2.13 10.08
C GLY A 264 -2.11 -2.29 8.57
N LYS A 265 -2.81 -1.40 7.86
CA LYS A 265 -2.96 -1.47 6.39
C LYS A 265 -1.66 -1.32 5.61
N VAL A 266 -0.70 -0.53 6.11
CA VAL A 266 0.55 -0.24 5.38
C VAL A 266 1.77 -1.02 5.86
N LYS A 267 1.72 -1.56 7.08
CA LYS A 267 2.84 -2.29 7.68
C LYS A 267 3.29 -3.47 6.81
N GLU A 268 2.35 -4.10 6.13
CA GLU A 268 2.57 -5.33 5.36
C GLU A 268 2.99 -5.06 3.91
N LEU A 269 2.91 -3.82 3.43
CA LEU A 269 3.31 -3.47 2.06
C LEU A 269 4.83 -3.40 1.94
N LYS A 270 5.41 -4.08 0.94
CA LYS A 270 6.85 -4.04 0.68
C LYS A 270 7.35 -2.69 0.11
N LEU A 271 6.47 -1.86 -0.44
CA LEU A 271 6.84 -0.65 -1.17
C LEU A 271 6.98 0.58 -0.25
N VAL A 272 8.22 0.94 0.10
CA VAL A 272 8.55 2.09 0.97
C VAL A 272 7.99 3.43 0.43
N LYS A 273 8.06 3.67 -0.89
CA LYS A 273 7.49 4.88 -1.51
C LYS A 273 6.00 5.05 -1.17
N TYR A 274 5.24 3.96 -1.17
CA TYR A 274 3.82 3.98 -0.82
C TYR A 274 3.61 4.19 0.67
N GLN A 275 4.39 3.51 1.52
CA GLN A 275 4.33 3.69 2.97
C GLN A 275 4.58 5.15 3.38
N LEU A 276 5.58 5.80 2.79
CA LEU A 276 5.89 7.22 3.05
C LEU A 276 4.79 8.15 2.56
N LYS A 277 4.21 7.90 1.38
CA LYS A 277 3.04 8.66 0.89
C LYS A 277 1.85 8.48 1.82
N TYR A 278 1.58 7.27 2.29
CA TYR A 278 0.48 6.98 3.20
C TYR A 278 0.65 7.65 4.56
N LEU A 279 1.84 7.55 5.14
CA LEU A 279 2.21 8.23 6.39
C LEU A 279 2.00 9.75 6.26
N SER A 280 2.61 10.36 5.24
CA SER A 280 2.59 11.82 5.07
C SER A 280 1.23 12.38 4.66
N LYS A 281 0.48 11.69 3.79
CA LYS A 281 -0.78 12.21 3.24
C LYS A 281 -2.01 11.83 4.03
N ILE A 282 -1.96 10.80 4.86
CA ILE A 282 -3.13 10.30 5.60
C ILE A 282 -2.88 10.39 7.09
N GLN A 283 -1.88 9.69 7.61
CA GLN A 283 -1.70 9.56 9.05
C GLN A 283 -1.28 10.89 9.71
N MET A 284 -0.29 11.59 9.13
CA MET A 284 0.11 12.92 9.60
C MET A 284 -1.04 13.92 9.47
N HIS A 285 -1.73 13.92 8.33
CA HIS A 285 -2.87 14.82 8.12
C HIS A 285 -3.96 14.62 9.18
N ILE A 286 -4.33 13.38 9.51
CA ILE A 286 -5.32 13.09 10.57
C ILE A 286 -4.84 13.60 11.93
N LEU A 287 -3.56 13.43 12.26
CA LEU A 287 -3.00 13.89 13.52
C LEU A 287 -2.95 15.42 13.61
N GLU A 288 -2.60 16.10 12.53
CA GLU A 288 -2.61 17.56 12.42
C GLU A 288 -4.03 18.10 12.58
N THR A 289 -5.00 17.56 11.83
CA THR A 289 -6.41 17.95 11.94
C THR A 289 -6.98 17.66 13.34
N TYR A 290 -6.56 16.57 13.99
CA TYR A 290 -6.96 16.29 15.36
C TYR A 290 -6.36 17.28 16.38
N TYR A 291 -5.09 17.65 16.17
CA TYR A 291 -4.45 18.65 17.00
C TYR A 291 -5.18 19.99 16.91
N GLU A 292 -5.52 20.43 15.70
CA GLU A 292 -6.32 21.64 15.46
C GLU A 292 -7.68 21.54 16.16
N SER A 293 -8.39 20.41 16.02
CA SER A 293 -9.71 20.23 16.64
C SER A 293 -9.67 20.24 18.17
N ILE A 294 -8.57 19.76 18.78
CA ILE A 294 -8.36 19.87 20.23
C ILE A 294 -8.10 21.32 20.63
N GLN A 295 -7.30 22.08 19.88
CA GLN A 295 -7.03 23.50 20.18
C GLN A 295 -8.33 24.30 20.15
N GLU A 296 -9.13 24.16 19.10
CA GLU A 296 -10.43 24.82 18.99
C GLU A 296 -11.37 24.42 20.15
N SER A 297 -11.46 23.11 20.47
CA SER A 297 -12.27 22.66 21.59
C SER A 297 -11.80 23.21 22.94
N ASN A 298 -10.51 23.44 23.12
CA ASN A 298 -9.93 23.97 24.34
C ASN A 298 -10.22 25.47 24.48
N ASP A 299 -10.16 26.22 23.39
CA ASP A 299 -10.47 27.65 23.33
C ASP A 299 -11.93 27.95 23.71
N ASP A 300 -12.85 27.01 23.44
CA ASP A 300 -14.26 27.11 23.84
C ASP A 300 -14.55 26.51 25.23
N ASN A 301 -13.62 25.77 25.82
CA ASN A 301 -13.83 25.06 27.08
C ASN A 301 -13.48 25.93 28.30
N ILE A 302 -14.52 26.52 28.91
CA ILE A 302 -14.38 27.37 30.11
C ILE A 302 -13.53 26.74 31.21
N LYS A 303 -13.63 25.42 31.46
CA LYS A 303 -12.81 24.77 32.50
C LYS A 303 -11.32 24.75 32.13
N TYR A 304 -11.01 24.51 30.85
CA TYR A 304 -9.65 24.58 30.34
C TYR A 304 -9.12 26.01 30.41
N ILE A 305 -9.89 27.00 29.93
CA ILE A 305 -9.51 28.42 30.01
C ILE A 305 -9.24 28.83 31.47
N LYS A 306 -10.14 28.46 32.40
CA LYS A 306 -9.92 28.71 33.84
C LYS A 306 -8.61 28.11 34.34
N LEU A 307 -8.27 26.88 33.92
CA LEU A 307 -7.03 26.23 34.32
C LEU A 307 -5.79 26.96 33.78
N VAL A 308 -5.80 27.33 32.49
CA VAL A 308 -4.71 28.09 31.86
C VAL A 308 -4.53 29.44 32.55
N GLN A 309 -5.62 30.17 32.76
CA GLN A 309 -5.59 31.44 33.49
C GLN A 309 -5.09 31.30 34.92
N ALA A 310 -5.44 30.20 35.60
CA ALA A 310 -4.95 29.92 36.93
C ALA A 310 -3.44 29.66 36.92
N ILE A 311 -2.93 28.88 35.96
CA ILE A 311 -1.49 28.60 35.83
C ILE A 311 -0.73 29.89 35.51
N ASP A 312 -1.19 30.67 34.53
CA ASP A 312 -0.59 31.97 34.17
C ASP A 312 -0.56 32.94 35.35
N LEU A 313 -1.64 32.95 36.15
CA LEU A 313 -1.72 33.73 37.37
C LEU A 313 -0.67 33.27 38.38
N LEU A 314 -0.61 31.96 38.67
CA LEU A 314 0.34 31.39 39.62
C LEU A 314 1.79 31.68 39.19
N ASP A 315 2.11 31.56 37.91
CA ASP A 315 3.43 31.89 37.36
C ASP A 315 3.76 33.37 37.51
N SER A 316 2.79 34.26 37.28
CA SER A 316 2.98 35.71 37.45
C SER A 316 3.17 36.16 38.90
N LEU A 317 2.80 35.31 39.87
CA LEU A 317 2.82 35.61 41.31
C LEU A 317 3.98 34.97 42.06
N LYS A 318 4.86 34.21 41.38
CA LYS A 318 5.97 33.47 42.01
C LYS A 318 6.88 34.32 42.92
N ASP A 319 6.99 35.62 42.67
CA ASP A 319 7.83 36.56 43.44
C ASP A 319 7.05 37.76 44.03
N VAL A 320 5.72 37.67 44.10
CA VAL A 320 4.85 38.79 44.54
C VAL A 320 4.27 38.50 45.93
N ASP A 321 4.38 39.46 46.85
CA ASP A 321 3.67 39.38 48.13
C ASP A 321 2.16 39.51 47.92
N VAL A 322 1.48 38.36 47.95
CA VAL A 322 0.04 38.22 47.76
C VAL A 322 -0.79 38.57 49.00
N SER A 323 -0.15 38.86 50.15
CA SER A 323 -0.85 39.14 51.41
C SER A 323 -1.72 40.42 51.38
N LYS A 324 -1.44 41.35 50.46
CA LYS A 324 -2.18 42.61 50.28
C LYS A 324 -3.56 42.47 49.60
N TYR A 325 -3.83 41.34 48.94
CA TYR A 325 -5.08 41.11 48.19
C TYR A 325 -6.10 40.23 48.96
N ARG A 326 -5.97 40.16 50.30
CA ARG A 326 -6.67 39.18 51.16
C ARG A 326 -8.11 39.56 51.51
N ASP A 327 -8.41 40.86 51.54
CA ASP A 327 -9.71 41.37 51.95
C ASP A 327 -10.63 41.51 50.73
N ASP A 328 -11.94 41.24 50.89
CA ASP A 328 -12.92 41.20 49.79
C ASP A 328 -12.99 42.52 48.99
N GLY A 329 -12.52 43.64 49.57
CA GLY A 329 -12.41 44.93 48.89
C GLY A 329 -11.26 45.03 47.88
N ASN A 330 -10.17 44.27 48.04
CA ASN A 330 -8.95 44.40 47.22
C ASN A 330 -8.86 43.40 46.07
N ILE A 331 -9.78 42.43 45.98
CA ILE A 331 -9.86 41.49 44.85
C ILE A 331 -10.28 42.20 43.56
N GLY A 332 -11.08 43.26 43.66
CA GLY A 332 -11.45 44.10 42.51
C GLY A 332 -10.24 44.80 41.90
N ASP A 333 -9.38 45.38 42.73
CA ASP A 333 -8.14 46.04 42.32
C ASP A 333 -7.16 45.03 41.73
N PHE A 334 -7.02 43.86 42.35
CA PHE A 334 -6.24 42.74 41.82
C PHE A 334 -6.73 42.30 40.44
N ARG A 335 -8.04 42.18 40.25
CA ARG A 335 -8.61 41.82 38.95
C ARG A 335 -8.32 42.90 37.90
N GLY A 336 -8.40 44.18 38.26
CA GLY A 336 -8.07 45.30 37.38
C GLY A 336 -6.63 45.26 36.87
N GLU A 337 -5.67 44.82 37.70
CA GLU A 337 -4.26 44.64 37.30
C GLU A 337 -4.05 43.52 36.27
N TYR A 338 -4.97 42.55 36.18
CA TYR A 338 -4.85 41.34 35.36
C TYR A 338 -6.08 41.07 34.46
N ASP A 339 -6.93 42.07 34.20
CA ASP A 339 -8.31 41.89 33.74
C ASP A 339 -8.44 41.08 32.43
N HIS A 340 -7.55 41.30 31.47
CA HIS A 340 -7.51 40.55 30.21
C HIS A 340 -7.06 39.09 30.36
N LYS A 341 -6.36 38.74 31.44
CA LYS A 341 -5.82 37.40 31.68
C LYS A 341 -6.69 36.53 32.59
N LEU A 342 -7.70 37.08 33.27
CA LEU A 342 -8.51 36.37 34.27
C LEU A 342 -10.01 36.35 33.95
N ASN A 343 -10.39 36.60 32.69
CA ASN A 343 -11.78 36.85 32.32
C ASN A 343 -12.75 35.69 32.65
N GLN A 344 -12.27 34.44 32.76
CA GLN A 344 -13.09 33.28 33.13
C GLN A 344 -12.97 32.90 34.60
N LEU A 345 -11.89 33.26 35.29
CA LEU A 345 -11.76 32.99 36.73
C LEU A 345 -12.72 33.87 37.53
N THR A 346 -13.49 33.28 38.43
CA THR A 346 -14.35 34.04 39.36
C THR A 346 -13.52 34.61 40.50
N ASN A 347 -14.05 35.61 41.21
CA ASN A 347 -13.40 36.15 42.42
C ASN A 347 -13.18 35.07 43.49
N TYR A 348 -14.07 34.08 43.56
CA TYR A 348 -13.89 32.90 44.41
C TYR A 348 -12.71 32.04 43.98
N ASP A 349 -12.58 31.77 42.67
CA ASP A 349 -11.48 30.97 42.12
C ASP A 349 -10.12 31.65 42.42
N ILE A 350 -10.02 32.96 42.19
CA ILE A 350 -8.82 33.77 42.47
C ILE A 350 -8.46 33.71 43.96
N LYS A 351 -9.44 33.97 44.84
CA LYS A 351 -9.23 33.93 46.30
C LYS A 351 -8.72 32.57 46.78
N SER A 352 -9.31 31.49 46.25
CA SER A 352 -8.90 30.11 46.56
C SER A 352 -7.45 29.82 46.13
N LEU A 353 -7.03 30.30 44.95
CA LEU A 353 -5.66 30.15 44.46
C LEU A 353 -4.65 30.93 45.32
N LEU A 354 -4.95 32.18 45.66
CA LEU A 354 -4.09 33.03 46.51
C LEU A 354 -3.89 32.41 47.91
N ILE A 355 -4.94 31.83 48.50
CA ILE A 355 -4.85 31.12 49.79
C ILE A 355 -3.91 29.91 49.70
N ARG A 356 -3.90 29.19 48.57
CA ARG A 356 -3.06 28.00 48.39
C ARG A 356 -1.58 28.33 48.21
N LEU A 357 -1.26 29.43 47.54
CA LEU A 357 0.12 29.91 47.35
C LEU A 357 0.83 30.28 48.66
N GLN A 358 0.11 30.69 49.70
CA GLN A 358 0.69 31.02 51.01
C GLN A 358 1.02 29.81 51.89
N ASN A 359 0.48 28.63 51.56
CA ASN A 359 0.72 27.39 52.32
C ASN A 359 1.83 26.52 51.70
N ILE A 360 2.51 27.05 50.68
CA ILE A 360 3.71 26.50 50.04
C ILE A 360 4.87 27.43 50.44
#